data_AF-A0A1I2AIQ7-F1
#
_entry.id   AF-A0A1I2AIQ7-F1
#
_cell.length_a   1.000
_cell.length_b   1.000
_cell.length_c   1.000
_cell.angle_alpha   90.00
_cell.angle_beta   90.00
_cell.angle_gamma   90.00
#
_symmetry.space_group_name_H-M   'P 1'
#
loop_
_entity.id
_entity.type
_entity.pdbx_description
1 polymer ?
#
loop_
_entity_poly.entity_id
_entity_poly.type
_entity_poly.pdbx_seq_one_letter_code
_entity_poly.pdbx_strand_id
1 'polypeptide(L)'
;MTVSFAKDIAPLFTDGDARCMRGMGVYLHEYDYMADPTGDASFADHANARHVLARLDGSVKPRMPPGGPAWSEAQLALLVAWMSAWLP
;
A
#
# COMPACT_ATOMS: atom_id res chain seq x y z
N MET A 1 -13.77 -3.96 14.30
CA MET A 1 -13.13 -2.62 14.18
C MET A 1 -12.89 -2.38 12.72
N THR A 2 -13.16 -1.18 12.26
CA THR A 2 -13.16 -0.83 10.84
C THR A 2 -11.87 -0.05 10.55
N VAL A 3 -11.03 -0.55 9.64
CA VAL A 3 -9.77 0.10 9.26
C VAL A 3 -10.05 1.10 8.14
N SER A 4 -9.61 2.34 8.32
CA SER A 4 -9.80 3.45 7.38
C SER A 4 -8.47 3.86 6.74
N PHE A 5 -8.49 4.21 5.46
CA PHE A 5 -7.26 4.55 4.75
C PHE A 5 -6.60 5.79 5.36
N ALA A 6 -7.34 6.88 5.52
CA ALA A 6 -6.81 8.16 5.96
C ALA A 6 -6.25 8.14 7.39
N LYS A 7 -6.81 7.32 8.29
CA LYS A 7 -6.37 7.29 9.70
C LYS A 7 -5.37 6.18 10.00
N ASP A 8 -5.50 5.03 9.33
CA ASP A 8 -4.79 3.81 9.72
C ASP A 8 -3.72 3.39 8.70
N ILE A 9 -3.89 3.73 7.41
CA ILE A 9 -2.99 3.28 6.34
C ILE A 9 -2.08 4.40 5.84
N ALA A 10 -2.64 5.54 5.44
CA ALA A 10 -1.87 6.66 4.91
C ALA A 10 -0.74 7.12 5.86
N PRO A 11 -0.95 7.21 7.19
CA PRO A 11 0.11 7.60 8.13
C PRO A 11 1.25 6.59 8.28
N LEU A 12 1.10 5.35 7.81
CA LEU A 12 2.18 4.35 7.84
C LEU A 12 3.23 4.59 6.75
N PHE A 13 2.86 5.32 5.69
CA PHE A 13 3.78 5.77 4.66
C PHE A 13 4.36 7.12 5.07
N THR A 14 5.68 7.22 5.20
CA THR A 14 6.32 8.50 5.51
C THR A 14 6.17 9.46 4.32
N ASP A 15 6.26 10.77 4.57
CA ASP A 15 6.28 11.78 3.51
C ASP A 15 7.40 11.53 2.49
N GLY A 16 8.53 10.96 2.94
CA GLY A 16 9.63 10.55 2.09
C GLY A 16 9.26 9.42 1.13
N ASP A 17 8.55 8.40 1.64
CA ASP A 17 8.04 7.28 0.84
C ASP A 17 7.04 7.80 -0.20
N ALA A 18 6.04 8.58 0.24
CA ALA A 18 5.02 9.13 -0.63
C ALA A 18 5.63 10.00 -1.74
N ARG A 19 6.60 10.86 -1.42
CA ARG A 19 7.31 11.67 -2.43
C ARG A 19 8.10 10.81 -3.42
N CYS A 20 8.82 9.80 -2.94
CA CYS A 20 9.62 8.92 -3.79
C CYS A 20 8.72 8.14 -4.76
N MET A 21 7.66 7.55 -4.22
CA MET A 21 6.70 6.75 -4.98
C MET A 21 5.89 7.57 -5.97
N ARG A 22 5.53 8.81 -5.62
CA ARG A 22 4.83 9.74 -6.53
C ARG A 22 5.63 10.02 -7.80
N GLY A 23 6.96 10.14 -7.70
CA GLY A 23 7.84 10.29 -8.87
C GLY A 23 7.82 9.07 -9.81
N MET A 24 7.38 7.91 -9.32
CA MET A 24 7.22 6.67 -10.06
C MET A 24 5.77 6.38 -10.45
N GLY A 25 4.85 7.33 -10.24
CA GLY A 25 3.42 7.17 -10.54
C GLY A 25 2.64 6.35 -9.51
N VAL A 26 3.19 6.11 -8.32
CA VAL A 26 2.52 5.39 -7.23
C VAL A 26 2.13 6.38 -6.12
N TYR A 27 0.83 6.59 -5.94
CA TYR A 27 0.31 7.63 -5.06
C TYR A 27 -0.12 7.08 -3.69
N LEU A 28 0.85 6.84 -2.82
CA LEU A 28 0.65 6.14 -1.53
C LEU A 28 -0.28 6.83 -0.52
N HIS A 29 -0.50 8.14 -0.64
CA HIS A 29 -1.39 8.91 0.23
C HIS A 29 -2.75 9.22 -0.41
N GLU A 30 -2.98 8.77 -1.65
CA GLU A 30 -4.21 9.05 -2.39
C GLU A 30 -5.11 7.82 -2.34
N TYR A 31 -6.22 7.93 -1.63
CA TYR A 31 -7.19 6.84 -1.47
C TYR A 31 -7.70 6.34 -2.82
N ASP A 32 -8.12 7.25 -3.71
CA ASP A 32 -8.69 6.88 -5.01
C ASP A 32 -7.71 6.08 -5.88
N TYR A 33 -6.41 6.30 -5.73
CA TYR A 33 -5.38 5.50 -6.40
C TYR A 33 -5.19 4.14 -5.71
N MET A 34 -5.05 4.13 -4.39
CA MET A 34 -4.77 2.89 -3.63
C MET A 34 -5.96 1.93 -3.66
N ALA A 35 -7.19 2.44 -3.55
CA ALA A 35 -8.43 1.69 -3.59
C ALA A 35 -9.10 1.69 -4.97
N ASP A 36 -8.38 2.02 -6.04
CA ASP A 36 -8.89 1.90 -7.40
C ASP A 36 -9.36 0.46 -7.64
N PRO A 37 -10.64 0.20 -7.96
CA PRO A 37 -11.15 -1.17 -8.12
C PRO A 37 -10.58 -1.89 -9.34
N THR A 38 -9.88 -1.21 -10.24
CA THR A 38 -9.34 -1.80 -11.46
C THR A 38 -8.21 -2.79 -11.18
N GLY A 39 -8.22 -3.88 -11.95
CA GLY A 39 -7.15 -4.87 -11.99
C GLY A 39 -6.16 -4.61 -13.12
N ASP A 40 -5.14 -5.46 -13.17
CA ASP A 40 -4.15 -5.55 -14.24
C ASP A 40 -3.84 -7.02 -14.59
N ALA A 41 -2.73 -7.26 -15.30
CA ALA A 41 -2.32 -8.61 -15.67
C ALA A 41 -1.88 -9.49 -14.48
N SER A 42 -1.57 -8.90 -13.33
CA SER A 42 -1.10 -9.59 -12.12
C SER A 42 -2.21 -9.78 -11.08
N PHE A 43 -3.11 -8.81 -10.96
CA PHE A 43 -4.19 -8.81 -9.98
C PHE A 43 -5.53 -8.48 -10.63
N ALA A 44 -6.57 -9.24 -10.33
CA ALA A 44 -7.88 -9.07 -10.95
C ALA A 44 -8.62 -7.78 -10.53
N ASP A 45 -8.24 -7.21 -9.38
CA ASP A 45 -8.84 -6.02 -8.77
C ASP A 45 -7.80 -5.29 -7.91
N HIS A 46 -8.01 -3.99 -7.66
CA HIS A 46 -7.20 -3.20 -6.73
C HIS A 46 -5.69 -3.36 -6.92
N ALA A 47 -5.25 -3.39 -8.18
CA ALA A 47 -3.88 -3.75 -8.54
C ALA A 47 -2.86 -2.84 -7.85
N ASN A 48 -3.15 -1.54 -7.72
CA ASN A 48 -2.26 -0.55 -7.12
C ASN A 48 -1.88 -0.92 -5.68
N ALA A 49 -2.85 -1.07 -4.77
CA ALA A 49 -2.58 -1.44 -3.39
C ALA A 49 -1.97 -2.85 -3.27
N ARG A 50 -2.40 -3.81 -4.10
CA ARG A 50 -1.86 -5.17 -4.06
C ARG A 50 -0.38 -5.23 -4.47
N HIS A 51 0.02 -4.45 -5.48
CA HIS A 51 1.44 -4.29 -5.83
C HIS A 51 2.23 -3.65 -4.68
N VAL A 52 1.66 -2.65 -3.99
CA VAL A 52 2.30 -2.03 -2.82
C VAL A 52 2.51 -3.08 -1.72
N LEU A 53 1.49 -3.88 -1.39
CA LEU A 53 1.62 -4.98 -0.43
C LEU A 53 2.71 -5.97 -0.84
N ALA A 54 2.72 -6.41 -2.11
CA ALA A 54 3.69 -7.37 -2.62
C ALA A 54 5.14 -6.88 -2.53
N ARG A 55 5.36 -5.56 -2.59
CA ARG A 55 6.67 -4.94 -2.37
C ARG A 55 7.03 -4.86 -0.89
N LEU A 56 6.06 -4.60 -0.02
CA LEU A 56 6.28 -4.48 1.43
C LEU A 56 6.52 -5.84 2.11
N ASP A 57 5.72 -6.85 1.76
CA ASP A 57 5.88 -8.23 2.24
C ASP A 57 7.10 -8.93 1.61
N GLY A 58 7.58 -8.40 0.48
CA GLY A 58 8.79 -8.86 -0.19
C GLY A 58 8.60 -10.05 -1.12
N SER A 59 7.35 -10.41 -1.44
CA SER A 59 6.97 -11.36 -2.49
C SER A 59 7.46 -10.92 -3.87
N VAL A 60 7.56 -9.61 -4.10
CA VAL A 60 8.16 -9.02 -5.32
C VAL A 60 9.42 -8.23 -4.98
N LYS A 61 10.48 -8.37 -5.80
CA LYS A 61 11.78 -7.70 -5.62
C LYS A 61 11.99 -6.51 -6.58
N PRO A 62 12.62 -5.40 -6.14
CA PRO A 62 13.10 -5.14 -4.77
C PRO A 62 11.98 -5.02 -3.74
N ARG A 63 12.28 -5.41 -2.50
CA ARG A 63 11.43 -5.21 -1.32
C ARG A 63 11.52 -3.75 -0.88
N MET A 64 10.39 -3.15 -0.51
CA MET A 64 10.31 -1.79 0.00
C MET A 64 10.14 -1.77 1.53
N PRO A 65 10.66 -0.76 2.24
CA PRO A 65 11.52 0.32 1.72
C PRO A 65 12.97 -0.15 1.42
N PRO A 66 13.69 0.44 0.45
CA PRO A 66 15.05 0.03 0.11
C PRO A 66 16.04 0.43 1.21
N GLY A 67 16.71 -0.53 1.83
CA GLY A 67 17.73 -0.27 2.86
C GLY A 67 17.20 0.32 4.18
N GLY A 68 15.89 0.54 4.30
CA GLY A 68 15.23 0.97 5.53
C GLY A 68 14.65 -0.22 6.31
N PRO A 69 14.13 0.02 7.53
CA PRO A 69 13.42 -1.01 8.27
C PRO A 69 12.19 -1.46 7.49
N ALA A 70 12.01 -2.77 7.37
CA ALA A 70 10.79 -3.31 6.81
C ALA A 70 9.58 -2.98 7.70
N TRP A 71 8.39 -2.93 7.09
CA TRP A 71 7.16 -2.91 7.87
C TRP A 71 7.08 -4.15 8.77
N SER A 72 6.61 -3.92 10.00
CA SER A 72 6.29 -4.98 10.94
C SER A 72 5.10 -5.82 10.46
N GLU A 73 4.97 -7.04 10.98
CA GLU A 73 3.84 -7.92 10.68
C GLU A 73 2.50 -7.26 11.03
N ALA A 74 2.44 -6.47 12.11
CA ALA A 74 1.24 -5.74 12.51
C ALA A 74 0.82 -4.67 11.47
N GLN A 75 1.79 -3.96 10.87
CA GLN A 75 1.49 -2.96 9.83
C GLN A 75 1.02 -3.63 8.54
N LEU A 76 1.64 -4.76 8.16
CA LEU A 76 1.20 -5.55 7.01
C LEU A 76 -0.22 -6.10 7.23
N ALA A 77 -0.51 -6.62 8.43
CA ALA A 77 -1.84 -7.10 8.80
C ALA A 77 -2.89 -5.97 8.76
N LEU A 78 -2.52 -4.75 9.16
CA LEU A 78 -3.41 -3.59 9.09
C LEU A 78 -3.76 -3.23 7.64
N LEU A 79 -2.76 -3.25 6.75
CA LEU A 79 -2.97 -3.03 5.31
C LEU A 79 -3.88 -4.10 4.69
N VAL A 80 -3.65 -5.38 4.99
CA VAL A 80 -4.50 -6.48 4.51
C VAL A 80 -5.93 -6.38 5.05
N ALA A 81 -6.09 -6.00 6.32
CA ALA A 81 -7.41 -5.81 6.93
C ALA A 81 -8.19 -4.67 6.24
N TRP A 82 -7.51 -3.57 5.92
CA TRP A 82 -8.11 -2.47 5.15
C TRP A 82 -8.55 -2.90 3.74
N MET A 83 -7.74 -3.68 3.03
CA MET A 83 -8.07 -4.22 1.70
C MET A 83 -9.28 -5.16 1.68
N SER A 84 -9.81 -5.56 2.84
CA SER A 84 -11.05 -6.34 2.89
C SER A 84 -12.31 -5.47 2.83
N ALA A 85 -12.18 -4.17 3.10
CA ALA A 85 -13.30 -3.23 3.19
C ALA A 85 -13.16 -1.99 2.30
N TRP A 86 -11.93 -1.65 1.88
CA TRP A 86 -11.63 -0.51 1.00
C TRP A 86 -12.27 0.79 1.47
N LEU A 87 -12.04 1.15 2.73
CA LEU A 87 -12.66 2.34 3.32
C LEU A 87 -11.73 3.54 3.28
N PRO A 88 -12.23 4.75 2.97
CA PRO A 88 -11.43 5.96 2.92
C PRO A 88 -10.89 6.36 4.30
#